data_AF-A0ABD2Y1K5-F1
#
_entry.id   AF-A0ABD2Y1K5-F1
#
_cell.length_a   1.000
_cell.length_b   1.000
_cell.length_c   1.000
_cell.angle_alpha   90.00
_cell.angle_beta   90.00
_cell.angle_gamma   90.00
#
_symmetry.space_group_name_H-M   'P 1'
#
loop_
_entity.id
_entity.type
_entity.pdbx_description
1 polymer ?
#
loop_
_entity_poly.entity_id
_entity_poly.type
_entity_poly.pdbx_seq_one_letter_code
_entity_poly.pdbx_strand_id
1 'polypeptide(L)'
;MMMISYLIRLIILAAFAALGSSSNNCPHGPKIRFPFWLKDQQHHPEHSSGYPGFGLSCTQTDDTVLELLFPPKASLLSQTKLLFSVKFVIKEIDYKLQSLLVSTVDGCLPALLPNIDLFASPFHFQDAYGQYDEYTYFNCSTTRSDYYLNHIHCLSTPSYQVYAVQSSIEAFSIPLFSCTKMFQIPSVPFALFHFIPTLLELV
;
A
#
# COMPACT_ATOMS: atom_id res chain seq x y z
N MET A 1 -38.81 19.43 -3.69
CA MET A 1 -37.69 19.82 -2.78
C MET A 1 -36.41 18.99 -2.98
N MET A 2 -36.48 17.65 -3.11
CA MET A 2 -35.27 16.81 -3.26
C MET A 2 -34.51 17.02 -4.58
N MET A 3 -35.21 17.23 -5.71
CA MET A 3 -34.57 17.54 -7.00
C MET A 3 -33.78 18.85 -6.99
N ILE A 4 -34.34 19.88 -6.36
CA ILE A 4 -33.71 21.21 -6.27
C ILE A 4 -32.44 21.12 -5.41
N SER A 5 -32.48 20.36 -4.30
CA SER A 5 -31.29 20.05 -3.49
C SER A 5 -30.21 19.31 -4.27
N TYR A 6 -30.59 18.33 -5.11
CA TYR A 6 -29.67 17.59 -5.95
C TYR A 6 -29.02 18.48 -7.03
N LEU A 7 -29.81 19.33 -7.69
CA LEU A 7 -29.32 20.28 -8.69
C LEU A 7 -28.39 21.33 -8.07
N ILE A 8 -28.74 21.84 -6.88
CA ILE A 8 -27.86 22.77 -6.14
C ILE A 8 -26.55 22.07 -5.77
N ARG A 9 -26.58 20.81 -5.31
CA ARG A 9 -25.36 20.02 -5.06
C ARG A 9 -24.51 19.85 -6.32
N LEU A 10 -25.12 19.53 -7.47
CA LEU A 10 -24.41 19.40 -8.74
C LEU A 10 -23.78 20.71 -9.20
N ILE A 11 -24.49 21.83 -9.06
CA ILE A 11 -23.99 23.17 -9.42
C ILE A 11 -22.84 23.58 -8.50
N ILE A 12 -22.94 23.30 -7.20
CA ILE A 12 -21.86 23.54 -6.23
C ILE A 12 -20.63 22.69 -6.56
N LEU A 13 -20.80 21.40 -6.86
CA LEU A 13 -19.71 20.51 -7.28
C LEU A 13 -19.03 20.98 -8.58
N ALA A 14 -19.82 21.45 -9.55
CA ALA A 14 -19.29 22.01 -10.81
C ALA A 14 -18.56 23.33 -10.59
N ALA A 15 -19.02 24.19 -9.68
CA ALA A 15 -18.39 25.45 -9.34
C ALA A 15 -17.03 25.24 -8.63
N PHE A 16 -16.94 24.29 -7.70
CA PHE A 16 -15.66 23.95 -7.05
C PHE A 16 -14.63 23.36 -8.03
N ALA A 17 -15.08 22.67 -9.08
CA ALA A 17 -14.19 22.19 -10.14
C ALA A 17 -13.64 23.33 -11.03
N ALA A 18 -14.30 24.49 -11.08
CA ALA A 18 -13.96 25.60 -11.97
C ALA A 18 -13.06 26.68 -11.34
N LEU A 19 -12.93 26.74 -10.00
CA LEU A 19 -12.20 27.82 -9.31
C LEU A 19 -10.79 27.45 -8.80
N GLY A 20 -10.29 26.23 -9.04
CA GLY A 20 -8.97 25.80 -8.56
C GLY A 20 -7.90 25.78 -9.66
N SER A 21 -7.13 26.87 -9.82
CA SER A 21 -5.85 26.87 -10.56
C SER A 21 -4.69 27.10 -9.60
N SER A 22 -4.51 26.17 -8.67
CA SER A 22 -3.20 25.85 -8.10
C SER A 22 -2.78 24.51 -8.67
N SER A 23 -1.50 24.28 -8.94
CA SER A 23 -1.02 22.94 -9.26
C SER A 23 -1.27 22.07 -8.03
N ASN A 24 -2.34 21.29 -8.05
CA ASN A 24 -2.72 20.45 -6.91
C ASN A 24 -1.86 19.18 -6.83
N ASN A 25 -0.68 19.13 -7.44
CA ASN A 25 0.20 17.97 -7.49
C ASN A 25 1.58 18.31 -6.95
N CYS A 26 2.28 17.29 -6.43
CA CYS A 26 3.72 17.39 -6.22
C CYS A 26 4.41 17.56 -7.59
N PRO A 27 5.55 18.26 -7.68
CA PRO A 27 6.20 18.57 -8.96
C PRO A 27 6.46 17.37 -9.87
N HIS A 28 6.79 16.20 -9.33
CA HIS A 28 6.96 14.95 -10.09
C HIS A 28 5.80 13.95 -9.92
N GLY A 29 4.71 14.39 -9.30
CA GLY A 29 3.58 13.56 -8.92
C GLY A 29 2.41 13.58 -9.92
N PRO A 30 1.54 12.55 -9.89
CA PRO A 30 0.33 12.53 -10.70
C PRO A 30 -0.60 13.68 -10.34
N LYS A 31 -1.47 14.06 -11.28
CA LYS A 31 -2.49 15.09 -11.04
C LYS A 31 -3.46 14.62 -9.94
N ILE A 32 -3.58 15.40 -8.88
CA ILE A 32 -4.44 15.10 -7.73
C ILE A 32 -5.82 15.73 -7.93
N ARG A 33 -6.86 14.96 -7.68
CA ARG A 33 -8.28 15.34 -7.72
C ARG A 33 -9.00 14.64 -6.58
N PHE A 34 -10.22 15.09 -6.31
CA PHE A 34 -11.13 14.40 -5.40
C PHE A 34 -11.20 12.89 -5.69
N PRO A 35 -11.13 12.00 -4.68
CA PRO A 35 -11.20 12.28 -3.23
C PRO A 35 -9.87 12.66 -2.56
N PHE A 36 -8.76 12.64 -3.31
CA PHE A 36 -7.42 12.94 -2.78
C PHE A 36 -7.17 14.43 -2.62
N TRP A 37 -6.31 14.78 -1.65
CA TRP A 37 -5.95 16.15 -1.33
C TRP A 37 -4.55 16.23 -0.70
N LEU A 38 -3.85 17.36 -0.87
CA LEU A 38 -2.51 17.56 -0.27
C LEU A 38 -2.63 18.10 1.16
N LYS A 39 -2.03 17.40 2.12
CA LYS A 39 -1.97 17.78 3.54
C LYS A 39 -1.22 19.11 3.75
N ASP A 40 -0.19 19.38 2.94
CA ASP A 40 0.75 20.48 3.15
C ASP A 40 0.37 21.81 2.47
N GLN A 41 -0.72 21.85 1.68
CA GLN A 41 -1.21 23.08 1.03
C GLN A 41 -2.10 23.94 1.95
N GLN A 42 -1.74 24.06 3.23
CA GLN A 42 -2.44 24.81 4.29
C GLN A 42 -2.36 26.35 4.15
N HIS A 43 -2.60 26.91 2.96
CA HIS A 43 -2.94 28.33 2.81
C HIS A 43 -4.45 28.57 2.65
N HIS A 44 -5.30 27.55 2.84
CA HIS A 44 -6.76 27.72 2.84
C HIS A 44 -7.38 27.22 4.16
N PRO A 45 -7.61 28.11 5.14
CA PRO A 45 -8.12 27.74 6.47
C PRO A 45 -9.56 27.20 6.49
N GLU A 46 -10.29 27.27 5.38
CA GLU A 46 -11.73 26.94 5.32
C GLU A 46 -12.03 25.57 4.66
N HIS A 47 -11.02 24.80 4.25
CA HIS A 47 -11.18 23.55 3.48
C HIS A 47 -10.40 22.34 4.01
N SER A 48 -10.17 22.27 5.32
CA SER A 48 -9.64 21.09 6.02
C SER A 48 -10.64 19.90 6.04
N SER A 49 -11.28 19.60 4.91
CA SER A 49 -12.39 18.65 4.77
C SER A 49 -12.14 17.66 3.64
N GLY A 50 -10.93 17.13 3.53
CA GLY A 50 -10.68 15.95 2.74
C GLY A 50 -11.19 14.69 3.46
N TYR A 51 -11.54 13.65 2.71
CA TYR A 51 -11.98 12.39 3.32
C TYR A 51 -10.82 11.76 4.12
N PRO A 52 -11.06 11.31 5.39
CA PRO A 52 -10.06 10.59 6.16
C PRO A 52 -9.51 9.39 5.37
N GLY A 53 -8.19 9.21 5.36
CA GLY A 53 -7.53 8.15 4.59
C GLY A 53 -7.11 8.52 3.16
N PHE A 54 -7.53 9.69 2.63
CA PHE A 54 -7.19 10.15 1.27
C PHE A 54 -6.20 11.32 1.23
N GLY A 55 -5.65 11.70 2.38
CA GLY A 55 -4.67 12.78 2.47
C GLY A 55 -3.30 12.33 1.94
N LEU A 56 -2.76 13.11 1.01
CA LEU A 56 -1.46 12.91 0.36
C LEU A 56 -0.45 13.94 0.87
N SER A 57 0.83 13.62 0.80
CA SER A 57 1.92 14.55 1.09
C SER A 57 2.97 14.52 -0.01
N CYS A 58 3.81 15.54 -0.10
CA CYS A 58 4.96 15.53 -1.01
C CYS A 58 6.24 15.17 -0.25
N THR A 59 7.10 14.34 -0.83
CA THR A 59 8.46 14.14 -0.31
C THR A 59 9.36 15.33 -0.66
N GLN A 60 10.56 15.37 -0.07
CA GLN A 60 11.60 16.32 -0.47
C GLN A 60 12.11 16.09 -1.91
N THR A 61 11.85 14.91 -2.48
CA THR A 61 12.14 14.55 -3.87
C THR A 61 10.97 14.81 -4.81
N ASP A 62 9.95 15.53 -4.33
CA ASP A 62 8.74 15.91 -5.07
C ASP A 62 7.85 14.73 -5.49
N ASP A 63 7.98 13.58 -4.83
CA ASP A 63 7.09 12.42 -5.02
C ASP A 63 5.78 12.59 -4.24
N THR A 64 4.66 12.18 -4.83
CA THR A 64 3.36 12.11 -4.13
C THR A 64 3.29 10.85 -3.28
N VAL A 65 2.96 10.99 -1.99
CA VAL A 65 2.93 9.89 -1.02
C VAL A 65 1.55 9.73 -0.39
N LEU A 66 1.09 8.48 -0.32
CA LEU A 66 -0.04 8.01 0.49
C LEU A 66 0.49 7.30 1.73
N GLU A 67 -0.04 7.66 2.90
CA GLU A 67 0.27 6.99 4.16
C GLU A 67 -0.94 6.17 4.61
N LEU A 68 -0.75 4.85 4.74
CA LEU A 68 -1.77 3.93 5.22
C LEU A 68 -1.44 3.44 6.63
N LEU A 69 -2.47 3.37 7.48
CA LEU A 69 -2.38 2.88 8.85
C LEU A 69 -3.06 1.53 8.95
N PHE A 70 -2.31 0.51 9.37
CA PHE A 70 -2.83 -0.85 9.53
C PHE A 70 -2.96 -1.21 11.01
N PRO A 71 -4.12 -1.72 11.46
CA PRO A 71 -4.26 -2.25 12.80
C PRO A 71 -3.54 -3.60 12.95
N PRO A 72 -3.16 -3.99 14.18
CA PRO A 72 -2.69 -5.34 14.45
C PRO A 72 -3.81 -6.35 14.19
N LYS A 73 -3.44 -7.59 13.83
CA LYS A 73 -4.39 -8.70 13.79
C LYS A 73 -4.98 -8.94 15.19
N ALA A 74 -6.24 -9.37 15.23
CA ALA A 74 -7.03 -9.54 16.45
C ALA A 74 -6.38 -10.43 17.52
N SER A 75 -5.44 -11.32 17.17
CA SER A 75 -4.76 -12.19 18.13
C SER A 75 -3.65 -11.48 18.93
N LEU A 76 -3.27 -10.24 18.57
CA LEU A 76 -2.08 -9.62 19.14
C LEU A 76 -2.35 -8.59 20.24
N LEU A 77 -3.47 -7.86 20.27
CA LEU A 77 -3.69 -6.85 21.32
C LEU A 77 -5.17 -6.64 21.66
N SER A 78 -5.56 -7.03 22.87
CA SER A 78 -6.85 -6.68 23.47
C SER A 78 -6.87 -5.27 24.09
N GLN A 79 -5.75 -4.53 24.18
CA GLN A 79 -5.69 -3.31 25.03
C GLN A 79 -4.81 -2.14 24.53
N THR A 80 -4.17 -2.21 23.36
CA THR A 80 -3.38 -1.10 22.81
C THR A 80 -3.77 -0.78 21.37
N LYS A 81 -4.13 0.49 21.12
CA LYS A 81 -4.38 1.05 19.79
C LYS A 81 -3.04 1.29 19.08
N LEU A 82 -2.32 0.22 18.77
CA LEU A 82 -1.13 0.31 17.92
C LEU A 82 -1.57 0.37 16.46
N LEU A 83 -0.97 1.26 15.67
CA LEU A 83 -1.18 1.33 14.22
C LEU A 83 0.19 1.30 13.54
N PHE A 84 0.33 0.47 12.53
CA PHE A 84 1.52 0.39 11.71
C PHE A 84 1.36 1.33 10.52
N SER A 85 2.25 2.31 10.39
CA SER A 85 2.25 3.23 9.25
C SER A 85 3.14 2.70 8.14
N VAL A 86 2.62 2.69 6.91
CA VAL A 86 3.37 2.36 5.69
C VAL A 86 3.12 3.46 4.67
N LYS A 87 4.21 3.97 4.09
CA LYS A 87 4.17 5.01 3.07
C LYS A 87 4.37 4.41 1.69
N PHE A 88 3.53 4.86 0.76
CA PHE A 88 3.51 4.46 -0.63
C PHE A 88 3.71 5.69 -1.53
N VAL A 89 4.75 5.68 -2.38
CA VAL A 89 4.86 6.62 -3.49
C VAL A 89 3.79 6.23 -4.51
N ILE A 90 2.93 7.19 -4.87
CA ILE A 90 1.98 7.05 -5.95
C ILE A 90 2.69 7.34 -7.27
N LYS A 91 2.73 6.33 -8.14
CA LYS A 91 3.20 6.45 -9.51
C LYS A 91 2.10 6.95 -10.43
N GLU A 92 0.90 6.38 -10.32
CA GLU A 92 -0.25 6.75 -11.14
C GLU A 92 -1.56 6.70 -10.35
N ILE A 93 -2.54 7.50 -10.78
CA ILE A 93 -3.91 7.50 -10.25
C ILE A 93 -4.87 7.34 -11.43
N ASP A 94 -5.58 6.22 -11.49
CA ASP A 94 -6.69 6.04 -12.42
C ASP A 94 -8.00 6.40 -11.71
N TYR A 95 -8.53 7.58 -12.03
CA TYR A 95 -9.79 8.05 -11.45
C TYR A 95 -11.03 7.34 -11.99
N LYS A 96 -10.94 6.70 -13.17
CA LYS A 96 -12.06 5.98 -13.79
C LYS A 96 -12.19 4.59 -13.16
N LEU A 97 -11.06 3.92 -12.96
CA LEU A 97 -10.99 2.62 -12.29
C LEU A 97 -10.92 2.73 -10.77
N GLN A 98 -10.73 3.96 -10.24
CA GLN A 98 -10.55 4.20 -8.80
C GLN A 98 -9.39 3.38 -8.24
N SER A 99 -8.23 3.46 -8.91
CA SER A 99 -7.04 2.69 -8.54
C SER A 99 -5.78 3.54 -8.51
N LEU A 100 -4.79 3.08 -7.75
CA LEU A 100 -3.49 3.69 -7.55
C LEU A 100 -2.40 2.70 -7.89
N LEU A 101 -1.47 3.07 -8.76
CA LEU A 101 -0.24 2.33 -8.95
C LEU A 101 0.80 2.87 -7.97
N VAL A 102 1.29 2.05 -7.04
CA VAL A 102 2.16 2.50 -5.94
C VAL A 102 3.44 1.69 -5.77
N SER A 103 4.45 2.30 -5.16
CA SER A 103 5.67 1.63 -4.68
C SER A 103 5.94 2.01 -3.23
N THR A 104 6.54 1.15 -2.41
CA THR A 104 6.82 1.46 -1.00
C THR A 104 7.98 2.48 -0.86
N VAL A 105 7.86 3.41 0.09
CA VAL A 105 8.89 4.44 0.38
C VAL A 105 9.69 4.09 1.62
N ASP A 106 8.98 3.70 2.68
CA ASP A 106 9.53 3.48 4.02
C ASP A 106 9.04 2.13 4.54
N GLY A 107 9.99 1.32 5.03
CA GLY A 107 9.71 0.09 5.77
C GLY A 107 9.70 -1.20 4.93
N CYS A 108 9.70 -2.31 5.65
CA CYS A 108 9.61 -3.65 5.08
C CYS A 108 8.18 -4.16 5.24
N LEU A 109 7.29 -3.83 4.28
CA LEU A 109 5.90 -4.31 4.29
C LEU A 109 5.81 -5.84 4.49
N PRO A 110 6.62 -6.67 3.79
CA PRO A 110 6.71 -8.11 4.06
C PRO A 110 6.94 -8.49 5.54
N ALA A 111 7.73 -7.73 6.28
CA ALA A 111 7.99 -7.96 7.71
C ALA A 111 6.79 -7.62 8.60
N LEU A 112 5.89 -6.74 8.15
CA LEU A 112 4.72 -6.33 8.90
C LEU A 112 3.53 -7.28 8.68
N LEU A 113 3.46 -7.97 7.55
CA LEU A 113 2.36 -8.87 7.16
C LEU A 113 1.95 -9.92 8.21
N PRO A 114 2.85 -10.51 9.01
CA PRO A 114 2.44 -11.42 10.07
C PRO A 114 1.54 -10.73 11.10
N ASN A 115 1.77 -9.45 11.36
CA ASN A 115 1.25 -8.72 12.51
C ASN A 115 0.07 -7.80 12.17
N ILE A 116 -0.11 -7.40 10.91
CA ILE A 116 -1.11 -6.39 10.51
C ILE A 116 -2.32 -6.98 9.79
N ASP A 117 -3.48 -6.35 9.95
CA ASP A 117 -4.64 -6.60 9.11
C ASP A 117 -4.59 -5.71 7.86
N LEU A 118 -4.20 -6.31 6.73
CA LEU A 118 -4.12 -5.63 5.43
C LEU A 118 -5.50 -5.24 4.87
N PHE A 119 -6.57 -5.89 5.31
CA PHE A 119 -7.92 -5.68 4.78
C PHE A 119 -8.71 -4.61 5.55
N ALA A 120 -8.14 -4.08 6.63
CA ALA A 120 -8.73 -2.99 7.41
C ALA A 120 -8.50 -1.59 6.82
N SER A 121 -7.99 -1.50 5.59
CA SER A 121 -7.74 -0.27 4.83
C SER A 121 -8.88 -0.01 3.83
N PRO A 122 -9.21 1.27 3.51
CA PRO A 122 -10.12 1.60 2.41
C PRO A 122 -9.54 1.30 1.02
N PHE A 123 -8.29 0.80 0.98
CA PHE A 123 -7.62 0.35 -0.22
C PHE A 123 -7.39 -1.16 -0.15
N HIS A 124 -7.83 -1.87 -1.18
CA HIS A 124 -7.51 -3.28 -1.37
C HIS A 124 -6.29 -3.40 -2.28
N PHE A 125 -5.34 -4.23 -1.85
CA PHE A 125 -4.20 -4.62 -2.68
C PHE A 125 -4.69 -5.60 -3.75
N GLN A 126 -4.66 -5.18 -5.01
CA GLN A 126 -5.06 -6.02 -6.12
C GLN A 126 -3.85 -6.77 -6.66
N ASP A 127 -4.06 -8.05 -6.93
CA ASP A 127 -3.18 -8.83 -7.78
C ASP A 127 -3.81 -8.92 -9.17
N ALA A 128 -3.05 -8.60 -10.22
CA ALA A 128 -3.54 -8.60 -11.60
C ALA A 128 -4.08 -9.97 -12.06
N TYR A 129 -3.71 -11.05 -11.36
CA TYR A 129 -4.15 -12.41 -11.64
C TYR A 129 -5.09 -12.97 -10.55
N GLY A 130 -5.47 -12.16 -9.55
CA GLY A 130 -6.26 -12.60 -8.40
C GLY A 130 -5.54 -13.65 -7.54
N GLN A 131 -4.21 -13.71 -7.61
CA GLN A 131 -3.42 -14.72 -6.89
C GLN A 131 -3.15 -14.26 -5.47
N TYR A 132 -3.83 -14.93 -4.53
CA TYR A 132 -3.57 -14.83 -3.10
C TYR A 132 -3.01 -16.17 -2.63
N ASP A 133 -1.89 -16.12 -1.91
CA ASP A 133 -1.26 -17.32 -1.40
C ASP A 133 -0.74 -17.16 0.02
N GLU A 134 -0.68 -18.29 0.72
CA GLU A 134 0.09 -18.40 1.95
C GLU A 134 1.58 -18.47 1.60
N TYR A 135 2.41 -17.78 2.38
CA TYR A 135 3.85 -17.82 2.20
C TYR A 135 4.54 -18.27 3.48
N THR A 136 5.57 -19.10 3.33
CA THR A 136 6.49 -19.47 4.39
C THR A 136 7.81 -18.75 4.20
N TYR A 137 8.29 -18.10 5.27
CA TYR A 137 9.54 -17.37 5.29
C TYR A 137 10.66 -18.27 5.80
N PHE A 138 11.80 -18.20 5.14
CA PHE A 138 12.99 -18.98 5.47
C PHE A 138 14.21 -18.07 5.63
N ASN A 139 14.95 -18.28 6.71
CA ASN A 139 16.26 -17.67 6.93
C ASN A 139 17.34 -18.63 6.45
N CYS A 140 18.17 -18.20 5.52
CA CYS A 140 19.21 -19.02 4.91
C CYS A 140 20.59 -18.37 5.12
N SER A 141 21.60 -19.18 5.45
CA SER A 141 22.98 -18.70 5.64
C SER A 141 23.69 -18.28 4.35
N THR A 142 23.17 -18.70 3.20
CA THR A 142 23.77 -18.44 1.89
C THR A 142 22.74 -17.90 0.90
N THR A 143 23.22 -17.03 0.01
CA THR A 143 22.43 -16.54 -1.12
C THR A 143 22.09 -17.70 -2.06
N ARG A 144 20.84 -17.70 -2.48
CA ARG A 144 20.24 -18.65 -3.42
C ARG A 144 19.62 -17.88 -4.58
N SER A 145 19.67 -18.51 -5.74
CA SER A 145 19.00 -18.07 -6.95
C SER A 145 18.15 -19.23 -7.42
N ASP A 146 16.85 -19.17 -7.16
CA ASP A 146 15.87 -20.17 -7.57
C ASP A 146 14.58 -19.43 -7.96
N TYR A 147 13.90 -19.93 -8.98
CA TYR A 147 12.68 -19.32 -9.50
C TYR A 147 11.55 -19.29 -8.47
N TYR A 148 11.51 -20.26 -7.56
CA TYR A 148 10.46 -20.37 -6.53
C TYR A 148 10.79 -19.62 -5.24
N LEU A 149 11.96 -18.97 -5.15
CA LEU A 149 12.42 -18.23 -3.98
C LEU A 149 12.26 -16.72 -4.19
N ASN A 150 11.29 -16.11 -3.50
CA ASN A 150 11.13 -14.66 -3.49
C ASN A 150 12.06 -14.04 -2.45
N HIS A 151 13.10 -13.32 -2.90
CA HIS A 151 14.08 -12.73 -1.99
C HIS A 151 13.54 -11.48 -1.29
N ILE A 152 13.48 -11.52 0.04
CA ILE A 152 12.96 -10.41 0.87
C ILE A 152 14.14 -9.56 1.36
N HIS A 153 14.63 -8.68 0.49
CA HIS A 153 15.84 -7.88 0.74
C HIS A 153 15.79 -7.09 2.06
N CYS A 154 14.63 -6.58 2.46
CA CYS A 154 14.50 -5.76 3.66
C CYS A 154 14.52 -6.56 4.98
N LEU A 155 14.42 -7.89 4.92
CA LEU A 155 14.66 -8.79 6.05
C LEU A 155 16.04 -9.47 5.99
N SER A 156 16.71 -9.42 4.84
CA SER A 156 18.05 -9.96 4.64
C SER A 156 19.14 -9.05 5.23
N THR A 157 20.25 -9.66 5.61
CA THR A 157 21.46 -8.97 6.09
C THR A 157 22.68 -9.51 5.32
N PRO A 158 23.88 -8.93 5.49
CA PRO A 158 25.09 -9.54 4.95
C PRO A 158 25.36 -10.96 5.47
N SER A 159 24.86 -11.31 6.66
CA SER A 159 25.10 -12.61 7.32
C SER A 159 24.07 -13.70 7.00
N TYR A 160 22.86 -13.32 6.57
CA TYR A 160 21.80 -14.26 6.21
C TYR A 160 20.82 -13.64 5.24
N GLN A 161 20.22 -14.47 4.39
CA GLN A 161 19.24 -14.07 3.39
C GLN A 161 17.87 -14.61 3.76
N VAL A 162 16.82 -13.81 3.54
CA VAL A 162 15.43 -14.21 3.81
C VAL A 162 14.69 -14.41 2.51
N TYR A 163 14.05 -15.57 2.38
CA TYR A 163 13.24 -15.92 1.22
C TYR A 163 11.81 -16.24 1.64
N ALA A 164 10.84 -15.77 0.86
CA ALA A 164 9.44 -16.19 0.95
C ALA A 164 9.16 -17.24 -0.12
N VAL A 165 8.47 -18.30 0.29
CA VAL A 165 8.08 -19.43 -0.56
C VAL A 165 6.59 -19.59 -0.50
N GLN A 166 5.94 -19.66 -1.66
CA GLN A 166 4.52 -19.93 -1.77
C GLN A 166 4.22 -21.35 -1.26
N SER A 167 3.25 -21.49 -0.36
CA SER A 167 2.91 -22.78 0.28
C SER A 167 2.41 -23.84 -0.71
N SER A 168 1.94 -23.43 -1.90
CA SER A 168 1.52 -24.34 -2.97
C SER A 168 2.70 -25.04 -3.68
N ILE A 169 3.92 -24.54 -3.51
CA ILE A 169 5.12 -25.15 -4.10
C ILE A 169 5.57 -26.35 -3.27
N GLU A 170 5.82 -27.45 -3.96
CA GLU A 170 6.28 -28.69 -3.33
C GLU A 170 7.68 -28.52 -2.69
N ALA A 171 7.82 -28.97 -1.44
CA ALA A 171 9.03 -28.73 -0.64
C ALA A 171 10.31 -29.34 -1.25
N PHE A 172 10.20 -30.39 -2.07
CA PHE A 172 11.33 -31.02 -2.75
C PHE A 172 11.79 -30.25 -4.00
N SER A 173 10.98 -29.32 -4.50
CA SER A 173 11.32 -28.45 -5.63
C SER A 173 12.22 -27.27 -5.22
N ILE A 174 12.54 -27.13 -3.93
CA ILE A 174 13.27 -25.97 -3.40
C ILE A 174 14.48 -26.41 -2.57
N PRO A 175 15.70 -25.93 -2.86
CA PRO A 175 16.92 -26.32 -2.14
C PRO A 175 17.05 -25.63 -0.77
N LEU A 176 16.19 -26.01 0.19
CA LEU A 176 16.13 -25.43 1.55
C LEU A 176 17.10 -26.06 2.57
N PHE A 177 18.06 -26.90 2.12
CA PHE A 177 18.96 -27.70 2.98
C PHE A 177 19.85 -26.90 3.97
N SER A 178 19.87 -25.57 3.91
CA SER A 178 20.60 -24.70 4.87
C SER A 178 19.76 -23.52 5.34
N CYS A 179 18.43 -23.71 5.34
CA CYS A 179 17.47 -22.69 5.70
C CYS A 179 16.66 -23.13 6.92
N THR A 180 16.31 -22.19 7.77
CA THR A 180 15.42 -22.39 8.91
C THR A 180 14.10 -21.67 8.67
N LYS A 181 12.98 -22.37 8.87
CA LYS A 181 11.64 -21.77 8.82
C LYS A 181 11.53 -20.68 9.89
N MET A 182 11.11 -19.48 9.48
CA MET A 182 10.90 -18.34 10.37
C MET A 182 9.44 -18.28 10.83
N PHE A 183 8.53 -17.98 9.91
CA PHE A 183 7.10 -17.83 10.16
C PHE A 183 6.32 -18.03 8.87
N GLN A 184 5.00 -18.16 9.01
CA GLN A 184 4.05 -18.20 7.90
C GLN A 184 3.17 -16.97 7.95
N ILE A 185 2.78 -16.50 6.78
CA ILE A 185 1.78 -15.44 6.62
C ILE A 185 0.56 -15.98 5.89
N PRO A 186 -0.65 -15.55 6.27
CA PRO A 186 -1.89 -16.00 5.65
C PRO A 186 -1.96 -15.52 4.19
N SER A 187 -3.04 -15.93 3.51
CA SER A 187 -3.27 -15.62 2.10
C SER A 187 -3.19 -14.11 1.80
N VAL A 188 -2.19 -13.71 1.03
CA VAL A 188 -1.91 -12.31 0.66
C VAL A 188 -1.59 -12.17 -0.83
N PRO A 189 -1.79 -10.99 -1.43
CA PRO A 189 -1.49 -10.76 -2.85
C PRO A 189 -0.02 -11.00 -3.19
N PHE A 190 0.24 -11.67 -4.31
CA PHE A 190 1.59 -11.94 -4.81
C PHE A 190 2.40 -10.66 -5.06
N ALA A 191 1.74 -9.60 -5.54
CA ALA A 191 2.36 -8.29 -5.79
C ALA A 191 3.07 -7.64 -4.57
N LEU A 192 2.85 -8.14 -3.34
CA LEU A 192 3.53 -7.64 -2.14
C LEU A 192 4.99 -8.10 -2.00
N PHE A 193 5.42 -9.13 -2.75
CA PHE A 193 6.76 -9.72 -2.63
C PHE A 193 7.71 -9.37 -3.77
N HIS A 194 7.17 -8.93 -4.89
CA HIS A 194 7.96 -8.46 -6.01
C HIS A 194 8.09 -6.94 -5.94
N PHE A 195 9.26 -6.39 -6.22
CA PHE A 195 9.51 -4.93 -6.37
C PHE A 195 8.80 -4.33 -7.60
N ILE A 196 7.63 -4.85 -7.94
CA ILE A 196 6.76 -4.38 -8.99
C ILE A 196 5.79 -3.40 -8.34
N PRO A 197 5.47 -2.28 -9.01
CA PRO A 197 4.42 -1.39 -8.53
C PRO A 197 3.13 -2.17 -8.24
N THR A 198 2.58 -1.97 -7.05
CA THR A 198 1.37 -2.63 -6.59
C THR A 198 0.15 -1.79 -6.96
N LEU A 199 -0.93 -2.45 -7.37
CA LEU A 199 -2.20 -1.78 -7.63
C LEU A 199 -3.04 -1.76 -6.35
N LEU A 200 -3.48 -0.57 -5.93
CA LEU A 200 -4.44 -0.39 -4.86
C LEU A 200 -5.78 0.05 -5.46
N GLU A 201 -6.88 -0.64 -5.14
CA GLU A 201 -8.22 -0.22 -5.51
C GLU A 201 -8.96 0.36 -4.30
N LEU A 202 -9.71 1.44 -4.53
CA LEU A 202 -10.62 1.98 -3.52
C LEU A 202 -11.85 1.07 -3.36
N VAL A 203 -12.30 0.87 -2.13
CA VAL A 203 -13.50 0.06 -1.79
C VAL A 203 -14.56 0.89 -1.08
#